data_AF-A0A1J5FVR6-F1
#
_entry.id   AF-A0A1J5FVR6-F1
#
_cell.length_a   1.000
_cell.length_b   1.000
_cell.length_c   1.000
_cell.angle_alpha   90.00
_cell.angle_beta   90.00
_cell.angle_gamma   90.00
#
_symmetry.space_group_name_H-M   'P 1'
#
loop_
_entity.id
_entity.type
_entity.pdbx_description
1 polymer ?
#
loop_
_entity_poly.entity_id
_entity_poly.type
_entity_poly.pdbx_seq_one_letter_code
_entity_poly.pdbx_strand_id
1 'polypeptide(L)'
;MSMFEKIILFFLFFLPFQFALHPTEGIDLALIRVLAIGIFLLWGTRGLLRKKIIVPEPRTLFFFSAYLLWAMASILWAGNANWAFRKVVFLLSFFPLFLVFFATLRQPAFREKALKVLAGGAILSALFALIQFLSQFIFGVERVFAFWVREVLPFFLGPTFSATVAEYPSLLVNISGNTVMRAISFFPDPHMFSFFLGMSLPLVIALSLKNESGKRYVWAIGAVIVFLADIFTFSRGGYGGLIFGMGAFFVPIFLQSSQWRKRMFRIGTVIMVLSGVMLLSPVGTRLLSSFSQSDTSNIERLRLWQEATVFVLNNPIFGTGLGNYPLFIKPSADYREPIYAHNLYLDIASESGLVGLFFFCGFLFFGVLSAWKRWRSEHDVLWLASFSSLIIFSVHAFFETPLFSVHILPFLLFLIALSAV
;
A
#
# COMPACT_ATOMS: atom_id res chain seq x y z
N MET A 1 15.29 -24.12 6.49
CA MET A 1 14.13 -23.22 6.51
C MET A 1 12.98 -23.91 7.23
N SER A 2 12.50 -23.31 8.32
CA SER A 2 11.46 -23.90 9.17
C SER A 2 10.09 -23.90 8.48
N MET A 3 9.16 -24.74 8.96
CA MET A 3 7.76 -24.73 8.47
C MET A 3 7.11 -23.36 8.68
N PHE A 4 7.44 -22.67 9.77
CA PHE A 4 6.90 -21.35 10.07
C PHE A 4 7.40 -20.27 9.11
N GLU A 5 8.69 -20.29 8.76
CA GLU A 5 9.24 -19.45 7.70
C GLU A 5 8.56 -19.71 6.35
N LYS A 6 8.26 -20.98 6.01
CA LYS A 6 7.50 -21.31 4.79
C LYS A 6 6.12 -20.65 4.78
N ILE A 7 5.40 -20.67 5.91
CA ILE A 7 4.07 -20.05 6.04
C ILE A 7 4.16 -18.53 5.84
N ILE A 8 5.17 -17.86 6.41
CA ILE A 8 5.36 -16.41 6.20
C ILE A 8 5.70 -16.09 4.75
N LEU A 9 6.56 -16.88 4.11
CA LEU A 9 6.86 -16.67 2.69
C LEU A 9 5.62 -16.87 1.82
N PHE A 10 4.80 -17.89 2.10
CA PHE A 10 3.52 -18.09 1.44
C PHE A 10 2.61 -16.88 1.63
N PHE A 11 2.47 -16.37 2.86
CA PHE A 11 1.69 -15.18 3.17
C PHE A 11 2.13 -13.96 2.35
N LEU A 12 3.44 -13.69 2.27
CA LEU A 12 3.99 -12.56 1.51
C LEU A 12 3.79 -12.71 0.00
N PHE A 13 3.95 -13.92 -0.54
CA PHE A 13 3.69 -14.20 -1.96
C PHE A 13 2.21 -14.04 -2.30
N PHE A 14 1.35 -14.55 -1.42
CA PHE A 14 -0.09 -14.64 -1.60
C PHE A 14 -0.79 -13.30 -1.38
N LEU A 15 -0.10 -12.31 -0.82
CA LEU A 15 -0.67 -11.02 -0.46
C LEU A 15 -1.47 -10.35 -1.60
N PRO A 16 -0.95 -10.19 -2.84
CA PRO A 16 -1.72 -9.62 -3.96
C PRO A 16 -2.71 -10.60 -4.63
N PHE A 17 -2.76 -11.85 -4.20
CA PHE A 17 -3.61 -12.93 -4.77
C PHE A 17 -4.64 -13.46 -3.75
N GLN A 18 -4.81 -12.77 -2.63
CA GLN A 18 -5.74 -13.17 -1.59
C GLN A 18 -7.17 -13.14 -2.11
N PHE A 19 -7.98 -14.08 -1.66
CA PHE A 19 -9.40 -14.15 -2.01
C PHE A 19 -10.28 -14.16 -0.76
N ALA A 20 -11.56 -13.85 -0.95
CA ALA A 20 -12.52 -13.77 0.14
C ALA A 20 -13.17 -15.13 0.40
N LEU A 21 -13.29 -15.46 1.68
CA LEU A 21 -14.20 -16.49 2.16
C LEU A 21 -15.57 -15.85 2.36
N HIS A 22 -16.63 -16.51 1.90
CA HIS A 22 -18.01 -16.07 2.08
C HIS A 22 -18.76 -17.07 2.98
N PRO A 23 -18.51 -17.05 4.31
CA PRO A 23 -19.08 -18.04 5.22
C PRO A 23 -20.61 -17.88 5.41
N THR A 24 -21.12 -16.65 5.28
CA THR A 24 -22.54 -16.32 5.43
C THR A 24 -22.87 -15.12 4.55
N GLU A 25 -24.15 -14.99 4.20
CA GLU A 25 -24.65 -13.86 3.40
C GLU A 25 -24.25 -12.51 4.00
N GLY A 26 -23.81 -11.60 3.13
CA GLY A 26 -23.37 -10.26 3.54
C GLY A 26 -22.03 -10.20 4.27
N ILE A 27 -21.29 -11.29 4.45
CA ILE A 27 -19.97 -11.29 5.11
C ILE A 27 -18.89 -11.83 4.17
N ASP A 28 -18.00 -10.94 3.75
CA ASP A 28 -16.80 -11.29 2.99
C ASP A 28 -15.56 -11.18 3.89
N LEU A 29 -14.91 -12.30 4.14
CA LEU A 29 -13.72 -12.41 4.97
C LEU A 29 -12.50 -12.74 4.12
N ALA A 30 -11.65 -11.75 3.88
CA ALA A 30 -10.35 -11.94 3.22
C ALA A 30 -9.53 -13.06 3.88
N LEU A 31 -9.17 -14.11 3.14
CA LEU A 31 -8.43 -15.27 3.66
C LEU A 31 -7.12 -14.85 4.34
N ILE A 32 -6.47 -13.80 3.82
CA ILE A 32 -5.23 -13.26 4.38
C ILE A 32 -5.39 -12.78 5.84
N ARG A 33 -6.60 -12.36 6.26
CA ARG A 33 -6.87 -11.99 7.66
C ARG A 33 -6.84 -13.21 8.58
N VAL A 34 -7.41 -14.33 8.14
CA VAL A 34 -7.38 -15.60 8.88
C VAL A 34 -5.95 -16.11 8.99
N LEU A 35 -5.19 -16.06 7.88
CA LEU A 35 -3.78 -16.42 7.88
C LEU A 35 -2.94 -15.52 8.80
N ALA A 36 -3.20 -14.21 8.82
CA ALA A 36 -2.50 -13.27 9.68
C ALA A 36 -2.68 -13.60 11.17
N ILE A 37 -3.91 -13.85 11.60
CA ILE A 37 -4.24 -14.26 12.96
C ILE A 37 -3.56 -15.60 13.29
N GLY A 38 -3.65 -16.59 12.40
CA GLY A 38 -3.01 -17.89 12.58
C GLY A 38 -1.49 -17.79 12.72
N ILE A 39 -0.84 -16.97 11.89
CA ILE A 39 0.61 -16.71 11.96
C ILE A 39 0.99 -16.08 13.30
N PHE A 40 0.24 -15.10 13.77
CA PHE A 40 0.49 -14.46 15.06
C PHE A 40 0.32 -15.44 16.23
N LEU A 41 -0.76 -16.23 16.26
CA LEU A 41 -0.99 -17.23 17.30
C LEU A 41 0.10 -18.30 17.31
N LEU A 42 0.53 -18.79 16.14
CA LEU A 42 1.63 -19.75 16.01
C LEU A 42 2.96 -19.16 16.48
N TRP A 43 3.24 -17.90 16.18
CA TRP A 43 4.43 -17.20 16.66
C TRP A 43 4.40 -17.03 18.18
N GLY A 44 3.29 -16.53 18.72
CA GLY A 44 3.12 -16.24 20.14
C GLY A 44 3.21 -17.50 20.99
N THR A 45 2.50 -18.56 20.61
CA THR A 45 2.55 -19.87 21.30
C THR A 45 3.97 -20.45 21.30
N ARG A 46 4.67 -20.44 20.15
CA ARG A 46 6.07 -20.88 20.08
C ARG A 46 7.01 -20.01 20.92
N GLY A 47 6.80 -18.71 20.93
CA GLY A 47 7.57 -17.75 21.73
C GLY A 47 7.41 -17.99 23.23
N LEU A 48 6.18 -18.21 23.69
CA LEU A 48 5.85 -18.51 25.08
C LEU A 48 6.43 -19.87 25.51
N LEU A 49 6.23 -20.92 24.70
CA LEU A 49 6.76 -22.26 24.99
C LEU A 49 8.30 -22.27 25.07
N ARG A 50 8.97 -21.43 24.27
CA ARG A 50 10.43 -21.27 24.28
C ARG A 50 10.93 -20.20 25.25
N LYS A 51 10.02 -19.52 25.97
CA LYS A 51 10.31 -18.35 26.84
C LYS A 51 11.16 -17.28 26.15
N LYS A 52 10.98 -17.10 24.84
CA LYS A 52 11.78 -16.18 24.01
C LYS A 52 10.88 -15.45 23.02
N ILE A 53 10.32 -14.33 23.47
CA ILE A 53 9.60 -13.38 22.62
C ILE A 53 10.55 -12.23 22.30
N ILE A 54 10.73 -11.95 21.01
CA ILE A 54 11.62 -10.91 20.51
C ILE A 54 10.76 -9.72 20.11
N VAL A 55 11.02 -8.57 20.73
CA VAL A 55 10.30 -7.30 20.50
C VAL A 55 11.27 -6.22 20.00
N PRO A 56 10.77 -5.22 19.25
CA PRO A 56 11.59 -4.12 18.73
C PRO A 56 12.07 -3.18 19.83
N GLU A 57 12.89 -2.20 19.44
CA GLU A 57 13.36 -1.17 20.35
C GLU A 57 12.20 -0.44 21.08
N PRO A 58 12.41 0.03 22.34
CA PRO A 58 11.33 0.56 23.17
C PRO A 58 10.54 1.71 22.54
N ARG A 59 11.19 2.58 21.75
CA ARG A 59 10.52 3.71 21.09
C ARG A 59 9.54 3.24 20.02
N THR A 60 10.01 2.39 19.11
CA THR A 60 9.15 1.82 18.07
C THR A 60 8.02 1.00 18.69
N LEU A 61 8.29 0.21 19.73
CA LEU A 61 7.28 -0.55 20.46
C LEU A 61 6.24 0.36 21.13
N PHE A 62 6.67 1.45 21.76
CA PHE A 62 5.78 2.41 22.40
C PHE A 62 4.77 2.99 21.40
N PHE A 63 5.23 3.53 20.27
CA PHE A 63 4.33 4.13 19.27
C PHE A 63 3.39 3.11 18.63
N PHE A 64 3.90 1.90 18.34
CA PHE A 64 3.09 0.78 17.85
C PHE A 64 1.96 0.42 18.83
N SER A 65 2.31 0.18 20.10
CA SER A 65 1.35 -0.23 21.12
C SER A 65 0.40 0.90 21.50
N ALA A 66 0.88 2.13 21.61
CA ALA A 66 0.07 3.29 21.93
C ALA A 66 -0.98 3.57 20.87
N TYR A 67 -0.62 3.49 19.58
CA TYR A 67 -1.60 3.65 18.49
C TYR A 67 -2.69 2.58 18.57
N LEU A 68 -2.31 1.30 18.76
CA LEU A 68 -3.26 0.20 18.81
C LEU A 68 -4.20 0.31 20.03
N LEU A 69 -3.65 0.64 21.21
CA LEU A 69 -4.44 0.84 22.43
C LEU A 69 -5.38 2.04 22.30
N TRP A 70 -4.93 3.14 21.68
CA TRP A 70 -5.75 4.31 21.42
C TRP A 70 -6.89 4.01 20.45
N ALA A 71 -6.59 3.30 19.35
CA ALA A 71 -7.60 2.84 18.40
C ALA A 71 -8.65 1.94 19.08
N MET A 72 -8.23 1.03 19.96
CA MET A 72 -9.16 0.20 20.76
C MET A 72 -10.00 1.04 21.71
N ALA A 73 -9.39 2.00 22.41
CA ALA A 73 -10.09 2.89 23.33
C ALA A 73 -11.15 3.73 22.60
N SER A 74 -10.97 4.00 21.31
CA SER A 74 -11.91 4.81 20.52
C SER A 74 -13.33 4.28 20.42
N ILE A 75 -13.54 2.99 20.71
CA ILE A 75 -14.87 2.40 20.84
C ILE A 75 -15.68 3.10 21.95
N LEU A 76 -15.02 3.59 23.01
CA LEU A 76 -15.67 4.19 24.18
C LEU A 76 -16.31 5.56 23.90
N TRP A 77 -15.85 6.28 22.88
CA TRP A 77 -16.37 7.60 22.51
C TRP A 77 -16.92 7.66 21.08
N ALA A 78 -16.96 6.51 20.38
CA ALA A 78 -17.46 6.43 19.02
C ALA A 78 -18.97 6.70 18.96
N GLY A 79 -19.41 7.56 18.02
CA GLY A 79 -20.84 7.80 17.79
C GLY A 79 -21.62 6.52 17.47
N ASN A 80 -20.99 5.59 16.75
CA ASN A 80 -21.44 4.23 16.49
C ASN A 80 -20.33 3.25 16.92
N ALA A 81 -20.49 2.67 18.11
CA ALA A 81 -19.54 1.72 18.69
C ALA A 81 -19.37 0.44 17.84
N ASN A 82 -20.41 0.01 17.12
CA ASN A 82 -20.32 -1.18 16.26
C ASN A 82 -19.38 -0.95 15.06
N TRP A 83 -19.39 0.26 14.48
CA TRP A 83 -18.50 0.62 13.38
C TRP A 83 -17.05 0.70 13.86
N ALA A 84 -16.82 1.32 15.02
CA ALA A 84 -15.51 1.37 15.66
C ALA A 84 -14.97 -0.03 15.98
N PHE A 85 -15.81 -0.88 16.58
CA PHE A 85 -15.46 -2.27 16.89
C PHE A 85 -15.00 -3.04 15.64
N ARG A 86 -15.71 -2.91 14.52
CA ARG A 86 -15.34 -3.58 13.25
C ARG A 86 -13.98 -3.12 12.73
N LYS A 87 -13.69 -1.81 12.73
CA LYS A 87 -12.38 -1.29 12.33
C LYS A 87 -11.27 -1.69 13.32
N VAL A 88 -11.54 -1.72 14.62
CA VAL A 88 -10.58 -2.22 15.63
C VAL A 88 -10.25 -3.69 15.41
N VAL A 89 -11.25 -4.55 15.17
CA VAL A 89 -11.05 -5.97 14.85
C VAL A 89 -10.24 -6.14 13.56
N PHE A 90 -10.43 -5.25 12.57
CA PHE A 90 -9.58 -5.22 11.38
C PHE A 90 -8.11 -4.94 11.73
N LEU A 91 -7.83 -3.88 12.50
CA LEU A 91 -6.46 -3.54 12.92
C LEU A 91 -5.83 -4.69 13.71
N LEU A 92 -6.56 -5.27 14.67
CA LEU A 92 -6.09 -6.40 15.48
C LEU A 92 -5.80 -7.67 14.66
N SER A 93 -6.41 -7.82 13.48
CA SER A 93 -6.11 -8.96 12.60
C SER A 93 -4.73 -8.86 11.91
N PHE A 94 -4.17 -7.65 11.75
CA PHE A 94 -2.89 -7.44 11.05
C PHE A 94 -1.79 -6.82 11.90
N PHE A 95 -2.07 -5.84 12.77
CA PHE A 95 -1.06 -5.15 13.59
C PHE A 95 -0.10 -6.11 14.31
N PRO A 96 -0.57 -7.23 14.90
CA PRO A 96 0.33 -8.19 15.54
C PRO A 96 1.39 -8.80 14.60
N LEU A 97 1.17 -8.82 13.28
CA LEU A 97 2.18 -9.26 12.30
C LEU A 97 3.46 -8.42 12.34
N PHE A 98 3.39 -7.16 12.77
CA PHE A 98 4.59 -6.34 12.95
C PHE A 98 5.60 -7.02 13.87
N LEU A 99 5.14 -7.60 15.00
CA LEU A 99 6.02 -8.32 15.92
C LEU A 99 6.55 -9.63 15.33
N VAL A 100 5.75 -10.30 14.49
CA VAL A 100 6.14 -11.53 13.79
C VAL A 100 7.21 -11.26 12.74
N PHE A 101 6.98 -10.27 11.87
CA PHE A 101 7.95 -9.83 10.87
C PHE A 101 9.21 -9.30 11.57
N PHE A 102 9.00 -8.50 12.62
CA PHE A 102 9.86 -8.26 13.77
C PHE A 102 10.93 -9.33 13.97
N ALA A 103 10.48 -10.38 14.63
CA ALA A 103 11.32 -11.47 15.10
C ALA A 103 11.97 -12.27 13.96
N THR A 104 11.29 -12.42 12.82
CA THR A 104 11.73 -13.31 11.73
C THR A 104 12.72 -12.66 10.78
N LEU A 105 12.55 -11.38 10.46
CA LEU A 105 13.42 -10.64 9.55
C LEU A 105 14.81 -10.34 10.14
N ARG A 106 15.03 -10.62 11.44
CA ARG A 106 16.36 -10.54 12.06
C ARG A 106 17.36 -11.51 11.44
N GLN A 107 16.89 -12.62 10.89
CA GLN A 107 17.74 -13.60 10.20
C GLN A 107 18.02 -13.14 8.76
N PRO A 108 19.28 -12.83 8.39
CA PRO A 108 19.59 -12.28 7.06
C PRO A 108 19.16 -13.18 5.90
N ALA A 109 19.37 -14.50 6.03
CA ALA A 109 18.97 -15.47 5.00
C ALA A 109 17.45 -15.51 4.77
N PHE A 110 16.66 -15.38 5.84
CA PHE A 110 15.21 -15.31 5.73
C PHE A 110 14.76 -13.97 5.15
N ARG A 111 15.34 -12.86 5.61
CA ARG A 111 15.06 -11.50 5.14
C ARG A 111 15.19 -11.38 3.62
N GLU A 112 16.30 -11.85 3.06
CA GLU A 112 16.51 -11.81 1.62
C GLU A 112 15.48 -12.65 0.86
N LYS A 113 15.12 -13.83 1.38
CA LYS A 113 14.11 -14.69 0.77
C LYS A 113 12.71 -14.06 0.83
N ALA A 114 12.35 -13.45 1.96
CA ALA A 114 11.09 -12.74 2.14
C ALA A 114 10.94 -11.59 1.13
N LEU A 115 12.00 -10.80 0.95
CA LEU A 115 12.04 -9.72 -0.05
C LEU A 115 11.88 -10.24 -1.47
N LYS A 116 12.60 -11.31 -1.84
CA LYS A 116 12.48 -11.92 -3.18
C LYS A 116 11.07 -12.45 -3.45
N VAL A 117 10.45 -13.07 -2.44
CA VAL A 117 9.11 -13.65 -2.58
C VAL A 117 8.05 -12.56 -2.72
N LEU A 118 8.11 -11.51 -1.90
CA LEU A 118 7.22 -10.36 -2.00
C LEU A 118 7.39 -9.64 -3.35
N ALA A 119 8.62 -9.39 -3.77
CA ALA A 119 8.94 -8.80 -5.07
C ALA A 119 8.44 -9.67 -6.24
N GLY A 120 8.60 -11.00 -6.14
CA GLY A 120 8.07 -11.93 -7.14
C GLY A 120 6.55 -11.90 -7.24
N GLY A 121 5.85 -11.84 -6.10
CA GLY A 121 4.39 -11.67 -6.07
C GLY A 121 3.94 -10.35 -6.71
N ALA A 122 4.66 -9.26 -6.44
CA ALA A 122 4.38 -7.96 -7.05
C ALA A 122 4.60 -7.93 -8.57
N ILE A 123 5.69 -8.52 -9.07
CA ILE A 123 5.94 -8.64 -10.51
C ILE A 123 4.83 -9.46 -11.19
N LEU A 124 4.43 -10.58 -10.58
CA LEU A 124 3.38 -11.44 -11.15
C LEU A 124 2.02 -10.73 -11.15
N SER A 125 1.66 -10.02 -10.08
CA SER A 125 0.42 -9.23 -10.05
C SER A 125 0.45 -8.06 -11.05
N ALA A 126 1.60 -7.40 -11.21
CA ALA A 126 1.80 -6.37 -12.24
C ALA A 126 1.64 -6.95 -13.66
N LEU A 127 2.16 -8.16 -13.94
CA LEU A 127 1.94 -8.85 -15.20
C LEU A 127 0.45 -9.09 -15.48
N PHE A 128 -0.30 -9.62 -14.50
CA PHE A 128 -1.75 -9.79 -14.64
C PHE A 128 -2.47 -8.46 -14.90
N ALA A 129 -2.07 -7.39 -14.22
CA ALA A 129 -2.65 -6.07 -14.44
C ALA A 129 -2.36 -5.51 -15.84
N LEU A 130 -1.15 -5.71 -16.37
CA LEU A 130 -0.82 -5.30 -17.75
C LEU A 130 -1.61 -6.12 -18.77
N ILE A 131 -1.77 -7.43 -18.56
CA ILE A 131 -2.61 -8.27 -19.43
C ILE A 131 -4.05 -7.78 -19.39
N GLN A 132 -4.60 -7.54 -18.20
CA GLN A 132 -5.94 -6.96 -18.01
C GLN A 132 -6.07 -5.62 -18.72
N PHE A 133 -5.14 -4.69 -18.49
CA PHE A 133 -5.14 -3.37 -19.10
C PHE A 133 -5.05 -3.45 -20.63
N LEU A 134 -4.16 -4.27 -21.20
CA LEU A 134 -3.99 -4.36 -22.64
C LEU A 134 -5.16 -5.05 -23.35
N SER A 135 -5.83 -5.99 -22.67
CA SER A 135 -6.97 -6.72 -23.24
C SER A 135 -8.13 -5.80 -23.65
N GLN A 136 -8.30 -4.65 -23.00
CA GLN A 136 -9.35 -3.68 -23.31
C GLN A 136 -9.24 -3.10 -24.72
N PHE A 137 -8.04 -3.05 -25.29
CA PHE A 137 -7.81 -2.54 -26.65
C PHE A 137 -8.13 -3.58 -27.73
N ILE A 138 -8.32 -4.85 -27.35
CA ILE A 138 -8.71 -5.94 -28.25
C ILE A 138 -10.22 -6.20 -28.13
N PHE A 139 -10.72 -6.32 -26.89
CA PHE A 139 -12.09 -6.75 -26.61
C PHE A 139 -13.07 -5.60 -26.33
N GLY A 140 -12.55 -4.38 -26.14
CA GLY A 140 -13.34 -3.22 -25.74
C GLY A 140 -13.46 -3.06 -24.23
N VAL A 141 -13.48 -1.80 -23.77
CA VAL A 141 -13.48 -1.44 -22.34
C VAL A 141 -14.69 -2.01 -21.60
N GLU A 142 -15.88 -1.90 -22.18
CA GLU A 142 -17.12 -2.38 -21.56
C GLU A 142 -17.10 -3.89 -21.29
N ARG A 143 -16.61 -4.69 -22.26
CA ARG A 143 -16.57 -6.15 -22.11
C ARG A 143 -15.55 -6.57 -21.07
N VAL A 144 -14.37 -5.97 -21.08
CA VAL A 144 -13.32 -6.28 -20.10
C VAL A 144 -13.75 -5.85 -18.70
N PHE A 145 -14.33 -4.66 -18.55
CA PHE A 145 -14.90 -4.18 -17.29
C PHE A 145 -15.98 -5.12 -16.76
N ALA A 146 -16.97 -5.48 -17.60
CA ALA A 146 -18.04 -6.37 -17.22
C ALA A 146 -17.53 -7.76 -16.80
N PHE A 147 -16.58 -8.33 -17.56
CA PHE A 147 -15.94 -9.60 -17.21
C PHE A 147 -15.22 -9.51 -15.86
N TRP A 148 -14.44 -8.46 -15.62
CA TRP A 148 -13.71 -8.32 -14.36
C TRP A 148 -14.64 -8.19 -13.16
N VAL A 149 -15.66 -7.34 -13.25
CA VAL A 149 -16.59 -7.06 -12.15
C VAL A 149 -17.51 -8.25 -11.87
N ARG A 150 -17.90 -9.03 -12.89
CA ARG A 150 -18.84 -10.15 -12.73
C ARG A 150 -18.17 -11.50 -12.48
N GLU A 151 -17.03 -11.75 -13.10
CA GLU A 151 -16.41 -13.09 -13.09
C GLU A 151 -15.15 -13.15 -12.22
N VAL A 152 -14.38 -12.05 -12.14
CA VAL A 152 -13.07 -12.05 -11.47
C VAL A 152 -13.19 -11.55 -10.03
N LEU A 153 -13.64 -10.31 -9.84
CA LEU A 153 -13.67 -9.66 -8.53
C LEU A 153 -14.51 -10.37 -7.46
N PRO A 154 -15.67 -11.00 -7.77
CA PRO A 154 -16.44 -11.69 -6.74
C PRO A 154 -15.68 -12.83 -6.05
N PHE A 155 -14.77 -13.50 -6.75
CA PHE A 155 -13.90 -14.51 -6.12
C PHE A 155 -12.89 -13.86 -5.17
N PHE A 156 -12.19 -12.80 -5.61
CA PHE A 156 -11.10 -12.20 -4.83
C PHE A 156 -11.60 -11.31 -3.68
N LEU A 157 -12.72 -10.61 -3.87
CA LEU A 157 -13.25 -9.63 -2.93
C LEU A 157 -14.45 -10.16 -2.13
N GLY A 158 -15.11 -11.20 -2.65
CA GLY A 158 -16.39 -11.69 -2.15
C GLY A 158 -17.56 -10.95 -2.80
N PRO A 159 -18.75 -11.57 -2.87
CA PRO A 159 -19.88 -11.04 -3.62
C PRO A 159 -20.38 -9.70 -3.08
N THR A 160 -20.35 -9.47 -1.76
CA THR A 160 -20.89 -8.23 -1.17
C THR A 160 -19.96 -7.05 -1.42
N PHE A 161 -18.65 -7.22 -1.20
CA PHE A 161 -17.69 -6.15 -1.44
C PHE A 161 -17.50 -5.89 -2.94
N SER A 162 -17.53 -6.94 -3.78
CA SER A 162 -17.51 -6.78 -5.24
C SER A 162 -18.73 -6.02 -5.75
N ALA A 163 -19.91 -6.19 -5.14
CA ALA A 163 -21.10 -5.40 -5.48
C ALA A 163 -20.90 -3.92 -5.15
N THR A 164 -20.31 -3.58 -4.00
CA THR A 164 -19.96 -2.19 -3.65
C THR A 164 -18.96 -1.58 -4.64
N VAL A 165 -17.95 -2.36 -5.08
CA VAL A 165 -17.00 -1.90 -6.11
C VAL A 165 -17.70 -1.67 -7.46
N ALA A 166 -18.70 -2.50 -7.81
CA ALA A 166 -19.49 -2.33 -9.01
C ALA A 166 -20.39 -1.09 -8.97
N GLU A 167 -20.95 -0.78 -7.79
CA GLU A 167 -21.82 0.38 -7.54
C GLU A 167 -21.04 1.71 -7.52
N TYR A 168 -19.83 1.70 -6.96
CA TYR A 168 -18.95 2.87 -6.88
C TYR A 168 -17.62 2.64 -7.65
N PRO A 169 -17.66 2.48 -9.00
CA PRO A 169 -16.51 2.03 -9.75
C PRO A 169 -15.45 3.13 -9.91
N SER A 170 -14.31 2.95 -9.25
CA SER A 170 -13.08 3.72 -9.48
C SER A 170 -12.17 3.09 -10.57
N LEU A 171 -12.64 1.99 -11.18
CA LEU A 171 -11.91 1.17 -12.14
C LEU A 171 -11.78 1.82 -13.52
N LEU A 172 -12.63 2.81 -13.83
CA LEU A 172 -12.64 3.52 -15.09
C LEU A 172 -12.08 4.93 -14.90
N VAL A 173 -11.39 5.43 -15.91
CA VAL A 173 -10.93 6.82 -15.96
C VAL A 173 -11.21 7.39 -17.34
N ASN A 174 -11.69 8.63 -17.38
CA ASN A 174 -11.88 9.36 -18.63
C ASN A 174 -10.63 10.18 -18.95
N ILE A 175 -10.09 9.99 -20.14
CA ILE A 175 -8.88 10.67 -20.61
C ILE A 175 -9.21 11.34 -21.95
N SER A 176 -9.40 12.67 -21.92
CA SER A 176 -9.79 13.46 -23.10
C SER A 176 -11.00 12.89 -23.84
N GLY A 177 -12.07 12.57 -23.10
CA GLY A 177 -13.30 12.02 -23.68
C GLY A 177 -13.26 10.51 -23.96
N ASN A 178 -12.12 9.84 -23.78
CA ASN A 178 -12.01 8.39 -23.93
C ASN A 178 -12.00 7.71 -22.57
N THR A 179 -12.99 6.87 -22.30
CA THR A 179 -13.01 6.05 -21.08
C THR A 179 -12.11 4.84 -21.26
N VAL A 180 -11.19 4.63 -20.32
CA VAL A 180 -10.31 3.46 -20.26
C VAL A 180 -10.44 2.78 -18.90
N MET A 181 -10.29 1.47 -18.87
CA MET A 181 -10.17 0.70 -17.64
C MET A 181 -8.74 0.81 -17.11
N ARG A 182 -8.60 1.16 -15.84
CA ARG A 182 -7.32 1.26 -15.13
C ARG A 182 -6.76 -0.14 -14.86
N ALA A 183 -5.44 -0.22 -14.70
CA ALA A 183 -4.77 -1.44 -14.27
C ALA A 183 -5.06 -1.70 -12.78
N ILE A 184 -5.62 -2.87 -12.45
CA ILE A 184 -6.00 -3.22 -11.06
C ILE A 184 -5.59 -4.62 -10.61
N SER A 185 -5.23 -5.53 -11.51
CA SER A 185 -5.08 -6.97 -11.20
C SER A 185 -6.32 -7.52 -10.48
N PHE A 186 -6.20 -7.82 -9.18
CA PHE A 186 -7.26 -8.39 -8.32
C PHE A 186 -7.64 -7.44 -7.17
N PHE A 187 -7.19 -6.20 -7.22
CA PHE A 187 -7.45 -5.20 -6.18
C PHE A 187 -8.84 -4.59 -6.34
N PRO A 188 -9.47 -4.15 -5.24
CA PRO A 188 -10.79 -3.51 -5.28
C PRO A 188 -10.78 -2.16 -5.98
N ASP A 189 -9.63 -1.49 -6.02
CA ASP A 189 -9.46 -0.19 -6.63
C ASP A 189 -8.00 0.01 -7.11
N PRO A 190 -7.78 0.84 -8.13
CA PRO A 190 -6.47 1.12 -8.71
C PRO A 190 -5.52 1.85 -7.77
N HIS A 191 -6.04 2.57 -6.77
CA HIS A 191 -5.23 3.35 -5.85
C HIS A 191 -4.51 2.44 -4.85
N MET A 192 -5.22 1.44 -4.29
CA MET A 192 -4.62 0.40 -3.47
C MET A 192 -3.62 -0.43 -4.26
N PHE A 193 -3.91 -0.74 -5.53
CA PHE A 193 -2.95 -1.44 -6.36
C PHE A 193 -1.67 -0.63 -6.59
N SER A 194 -1.82 0.68 -6.85
CA SER A 194 -0.70 1.62 -6.98
C SER A 194 0.13 1.72 -5.69
N PHE A 195 -0.48 1.72 -4.50
CA PHE A 195 0.29 1.61 -3.24
C PHE A 195 1.14 0.35 -3.20
N PHE A 196 0.55 -0.80 -3.54
CA PHE A 196 1.24 -2.08 -3.49
C PHE A 196 2.43 -2.12 -4.46
N LEU A 197 2.23 -1.69 -5.71
CA LEU A 197 3.28 -1.64 -6.72
C LEU A 197 4.35 -0.60 -6.41
N GLY A 198 3.93 0.61 -6.03
CA GLY A 198 4.85 1.69 -5.67
C GLY A 198 5.77 1.28 -4.52
N MET A 199 5.23 0.73 -3.43
CA MET A 199 6.05 0.23 -2.33
C MET A 199 6.95 -0.95 -2.74
N SER A 200 6.56 -1.75 -3.73
CA SER A 200 7.35 -2.89 -4.23
C SER A 200 8.50 -2.46 -5.15
N LEU A 201 8.32 -1.39 -5.92
CA LEU A 201 9.26 -0.98 -6.96
C LEU A 201 10.70 -0.75 -6.44
N PRO A 202 10.95 0.01 -5.35
CA PRO A 202 12.30 0.15 -4.80
C PRO A 202 12.93 -1.19 -4.43
N LEU A 203 12.15 -2.13 -3.88
CA LEU A 203 12.62 -3.46 -3.48
C LEU A 203 13.07 -4.27 -4.70
N VAL A 204 12.27 -4.25 -5.78
CA VAL A 204 12.58 -4.94 -7.04
C VAL A 204 13.84 -4.36 -7.67
N ILE A 205 13.98 -3.03 -7.69
CA ILE A 205 15.18 -2.35 -8.18
C ILE A 205 16.41 -2.75 -7.35
N ALA A 206 16.30 -2.72 -6.01
CA ALA A 206 17.42 -3.09 -5.15
C ALA A 206 17.84 -4.56 -5.31
N LEU A 207 16.90 -5.48 -5.53
CA LEU A 207 17.21 -6.87 -5.88
C LEU A 207 17.94 -6.98 -7.24
N SER A 208 17.60 -6.14 -8.22
CA SER A 208 18.35 -6.06 -9.48
C SER A 208 19.78 -5.57 -9.25
N LEU A 209 19.97 -4.53 -8.43
CA LEU A 209 21.28 -3.95 -8.15
C LEU A 209 22.19 -4.85 -7.31
N LYS A 210 21.62 -5.66 -6.42
CA LYS A 210 22.37 -6.58 -5.55
C LYS A 210 22.80 -7.88 -6.24
N ASN A 211 22.15 -8.25 -7.34
CA ASN A 211 22.49 -9.47 -8.09
C ASN A 211 23.51 -9.15 -9.19
N GLU A 212 24.66 -9.84 -9.19
CA GLU A 212 25.67 -9.69 -10.24
C GLU A 212 25.51 -10.69 -11.39
N SER A 213 24.75 -11.76 -11.18
CA SER A 213 24.47 -12.80 -12.19
C SER A 213 23.41 -12.37 -13.23
N GLY A 214 23.16 -13.22 -14.23
CA GLY A 214 22.06 -13.04 -15.19
C GLY A 214 20.69 -12.82 -14.56
N LYS A 215 20.49 -13.26 -13.31
CA LYS A 215 19.26 -13.00 -12.53
C LYS A 215 18.97 -11.50 -12.32
N ARG A 216 19.98 -10.62 -12.44
CA ARG A 216 19.78 -9.17 -12.39
C ARG A 216 18.80 -8.65 -13.44
N TYR A 217 18.80 -9.27 -14.63
CA TYR A 217 17.94 -8.88 -15.74
C TYR A 217 16.49 -9.27 -15.49
N VAL A 218 16.24 -10.40 -14.82
CA VAL A 218 14.89 -10.80 -14.39
C VAL A 218 14.30 -9.73 -13.47
N TRP A 219 15.06 -9.29 -12.46
CA TRP A 219 14.61 -8.21 -11.57
C TRP A 219 14.51 -6.85 -12.27
N ALA A 220 15.39 -6.55 -13.23
CA ALA A 220 15.31 -5.30 -13.99
C ALA A 220 14.05 -5.26 -14.87
N ILE A 221 13.75 -6.35 -15.59
CA ILE A 221 12.52 -6.48 -16.39
C ILE A 221 11.30 -6.45 -15.45
N GLY A 222 11.38 -7.13 -14.30
CA GLY A 222 10.37 -7.07 -13.26
C GLY A 222 10.09 -5.63 -12.77
N ALA A 223 11.13 -4.83 -12.56
CA ALA A 223 10.98 -3.42 -12.16
C ALA A 223 10.26 -2.61 -13.25
N VAL A 224 10.58 -2.85 -14.52
CA VAL A 224 9.89 -2.20 -15.65
C VAL A 224 8.42 -2.60 -15.68
N ILE A 225 8.10 -3.89 -15.50
CA ILE A 225 6.72 -4.38 -15.45
C ILE A 225 5.94 -3.72 -14.30
N VAL A 226 6.51 -3.71 -13.09
CA VAL A 226 5.91 -3.08 -11.91
C VAL A 226 5.70 -1.59 -12.15
N PHE A 227 6.70 -0.89 -12.68
CA PHE A 227 6.59 0.53 -13.00
C PHE A 227 5.48 0.82 -14.02
N LEU A 228 5.44 0.09 -15.14
CA LEU A 228 4.42 0.29 -16.17
C LEU A 228 3.01 -0.02 -15.64
N ALA A 229 2.85 -1.09 -14.86
CA ALA A 229 1.58 -1.41 -14.24
C ALA A 229 1.13 -0.31 -13.28
N ASP A 230 2.05 0.25 -12.47
CA ASP A 230 1.77 1.36 -11.55
C ASP A 230 1.36 2.63 -12.33
N ILE A 231 2.05 2.94 -13.43
CA ILE A 231 1.66 4.05 -14.32
C ILE A 231 0.24 3.83 -14.88
N PHE A 232 -0.11 2.63 -15.32
CA PHE A 232 -1.45 2.37 -15.87
C PHE A 232 -2.56 2.23 -14.81
N THR A 233 -2.25 2.37 -13.52
CA THR A 233 -3.30 2.58 -12.50
C THR A 233 -3.96 3.95 -12.63
N PHE A 234 -3.29 4.92 -13.27
CA PHE A 234 -3.71 6.32 -13.31
C PHE A 234 -3.96 6.93 -11.92
N SER A 235 -3.28 6.43 -10.87
CA SER A 235 -3.34 7.02 -9.53
C SER A 235 -2.38 8.22 -9.43
N ARG A 236 -2.93 9.44 -9.45
CA ARG A 236 -2.13 10.67 -9.29
C ARG A 236 -1.35 10.71 -7.96
N GLY A 237 -1.98 10.27 -6.88
CA GLY A 237 -1.30 10.11 -5.58
C GLY A 237 -0.15 9.10 -5.66
N GLY A 238 -0.34 8.03 -6.43
CA GLY A 238 0.69 7.03 -6.72
C GLY A 238 1.89 7.63 -7.45
N TYR A 239 1.65 8.48 -8.46
CA TYR A 239 2.72 9.17 -9.17
C TYR A 239 3.51 10.11 -8.26
N GLY A 240 2.82 10.85 -7.37
CA GLY A 240 3.47 11.63 -6.33
C GLY A 240 4.35 10.75 -5.45
N GLY A 241 3.80 9.65 -4.94
CA GLY A 241 4.55 8.64 -4.19
C GLY A 241 5.81 8.18 -4.92
N LEU A 242 5.69 7.75 -6.18
CA LEU A 242 6.81 7.32 -7.02
C LEU A 242 7.87 8.40 -7.19
N ILE A 243 7.49 9.65 -7.48
CA ILE A 243 8.45 10.75 -7.68
C ILE A 243 9.29 10.97 -6.42
N PHE A 244 8.65 11.16 -5.27
CA PHE A 244 9.34 11.42 -4.01
C PHE A 244 10.11 10.20 -3.51
N GLY A 245 9.53 9.00 -3.64
CA GLY A 245 10.15 7.74 -3.25
C GLY A 245 11.37 7.38 -4.09
N MET A 246 11.25 7.44 -5.42
CA MET A 246 12.38 7.20 -6.32
C MET A 246 13.44 8.29 -6.19
N GLY A 247 13.04 9.54 -5.94
CA GLY A 247 13.97 10.61 -5.55
C GLY A 247 14.76 10.22 -4.29
N ALA A 248 14.08 9.76 -3.25
CA ALA A 248 14.69 9.27 -2.01
C ALA A 248 15.60 8.05 -2.21
N PHE A 249 15.38 7.24 -3.25
CA PHE A 249 16.24 6.11 -3.61
C PHE A 249 17.47 6.53 -4.41
N PHE A 250 17.29 7.36 -5.44
CA PHE A 250 18.33 7.65 -6.43
C PHE A 250 19.22 8.84 -6.06
N VAL A 251 18.71 9.86 -5.38
CA VAL A 251 19.51 11.03 -4.96
C VAL A 251 20.69 10.61 -4.07
N PRO A 252 20.52 9.77 -3.04
CA PRO A 252 21.65 9.41 -2.19
C PRO A 252 22.70 8.56 -2.91
N ILE A 253 22.28 7.65 -3.80
CA ILE A 253 23.19 6.88 -4.67
C ILE A 253 23.98 7.81 -5.61
N PHE A 254 23.29 8.78 -6.21
CA PHE A 254 23.89 9.76 -7.11
C PHE A 254 24.97 10.59 -6.44
N LEU A 255 24.73 11.02 -5.20
CA LEU A 255 25.65 11.85 -4.42
C LEU A 255 26.88 11.08 -3.93
N GLN A 256 26.78 9.76 -3.73
CA GLN A 256 27.86 8.95 -3.16
C GLN A 256 28.95 8.55 -4.17
N SER A 257 28.66 8.48 -5.47
CA SER A 257 29.63 7.94 -6.43
C SER A 257 29.60 8.60 -7.81
N SER A 258 30.77 9.04 -8.26
CA SER A 258 30.98 9.60 -9.61
C SER A 258 30.62 8.60 -10.72
N GLN A 259 30.81 7.29 -10.49
CA GLN A 259 30.44 6.26 -11.46
C GLN A 259 28.92 6.11 -11.58
N TRP A 260 28.21 6.14 -10.46
CA TRP A 260 26.75 6.13 -10.42
C TRP A 260 26.16 7.38 -11.06
N ARG A 261 26.76 8.55 -10.81
CA ARG A 261 26.42 9.79 -11.51
C ARG A 261 26.47 9.62 -13.03
N LYS A 262 27.59 9.15 -13.59
CA LYS A 262 27.72 8.89 -15.04
C LYS A 262 26.71 7.86 -15.56
N ARG A 263 26.41 6.81 -14.79
CA ARG A 263 25.41 5.80 -15.16
C ARG A 263 24.00 6.37 -15.17
N MET A 264 23.63 7.11 -14.14
CA MET A 264 22.32 7.75 -14.02
C MET A 264 22.12 8.85 -15.07
N PHE A 265 23.15 9.63 -15.40
CA PHE A 265 23.08 10.56 -16.53
C PHE A 265 22.74 9.84 -17.83
N ARG A 266 23.43 8.73 -18.16
CA ARG A 266 23.13 7.94 -19.36
C ARG A 266 21.70 7.39 -19.37
N ILE A 267 21.26 6.82 -18.25
CA ILE A 267 19.89 6.29 -18.10
C ILE A 267 18.87 7.44 -18.22
N GLY A 268 19.13 8.57 -17.55
CA GLY A 268 18.29 9.76 -17.58
C GLY A 268 18.15 10.34 -18.98
N THR A 269 19.23 10.41 -19.76
CA THR A 269 19.18 10.83 -21.16
C THR A 269 18.33 9.88 -22.01
N VAL A 270 18.48 8.56 -21.84
CA VAL A 270 17.65 7.57 -22.54
C VAL A 270 16.18 7.74 -22.16
N ILE A 271 15.86 7.85 -20.87
CA ILE A 271 14.48 8.08 -20.39
C ILE A 271 13.92 9.39 -20.94
N MET A 272 14.72 10.46 -20.97
CA MET A 272 14.30 11.75 -21.50
C MET A 272 13.98 11.66 -23.00
N VAL A 273 14.81 10.99 -23.79
CA VAL A 273 14.56 10.76 -25.22
C VAL A 273 13.32 9.91 -25.43
N LEU A 274 13.19 8.78 -24.72
CA LEU A 274 12.03 7.90 -24.80
C LEU A 274 10.75 8.61 -24.37
N SER A 275 10.81 9.41 -23.31
CA SER A 275 9.68 10.22 -22.84
C SER A 275 9.32 11.28 -23.88
N GLY A 276 10.30 11.97 -24.46
CA GLY A 276 10.06 12.93 -25.54
C GLY A 276 9.37 12.29 -26.74
N VAL A 277 9.84 11.14 -27.22
CA VAL A 277 9.21 10.38 -28.31
C VAL A 277 7.80 9.93 -27.92
N MET A 278 7.61 9.45 -26.68
CA MET A 278 6.33 9.01 -26.18
C MET A 278 5.33 10.17 -26.06
N LEU A 279 5.75 11.34 -25.58
CA LEU A 279 4.94 12.55 -25.48
C LEU A 279 4.46 13.06 -26.85
N LEU A 280 5.23 12.83 -27.90
CA LEU A 280 4.85 13.14 -29.29
C LEU A 280 3.88 12.11 -29.88
N SER A 281 3.67 10.96 -29.24
CA SER A 281 2.73 9.93 -29.69
C SER A 281 1.30 10.21 -29.19
N PRO A 282 0.27 9.62 -29.83
CA PRO A 282 -1.11 9.67 -29.33
C PRO A 282 -1.28 9.13 -27.91
N VAL A 283 -0.38 8.24 -27.47
CA VAL A 283 -0.37 7.71 -26.10
C VAL A 283 0.12 8.76 -25.12
N GLY A 284 1.15 9.52 -25.48
CA GLY A 284 1.72 10.57 -24.63
C GLY A 284 0.83 11.79 -24.49
N THR A 285 0.16 12.22 -25.58
CA THR A 285 -0.81 13.33 -25.51
C THR A 285 -2.00 12.97 -24.61
N ARG A 286 -2.46 11.72 -24.64
CA ARG A 286 -3.48 11.19 -23.70
C ARG A 286 -2.97 11.11 -22.27
N LEU A 287 -1.73 10.66 -22.07
CA LEU A 287 -1.16 10.64 -20.72
C LEU A 287 -1.03 12.04 -20.13
N LEU A 288 -0.58 13.04 -20.91
CA LEU A 288 -0.53 14.43 -20.47
C LEU A 288 -1.93 15.00 -20.16
N SER A 289 -2.93 14.66 -20.96
CA SER A 289 -4.29 15.14 -20.70
C SER A 289 -4.92 14.51 -19.45
N SER A 290 -4.45 13.33 -19.02
CA SER A 290 -4.82 12.77 -17.71
C SER A 290 -4.35 13.62 -16.51
N PHE A 291 -3.53 14.64 -16.73
CA PHE A 291 -3.11 15.62 -15.73
C PHE A 291 -3.81 16.99 -15.82
N SER A 292 -4.75 17.20 -16.76
CA SER A 292 -5.44 18.49 -16.87
C SER A 292 -6.41 18.73 -15.69
N GLN A 293 -6.48 19.98 -15.24
CA GLN A 293 -7.02 20.41 -13.95
C GLN A 293 -8.57 20.40 -13.84
N SER A 294 -9.29 19.99 -14.88
CA SER A 294 -10.77 20.07 -14.94
C SER A 294 -11.50 18.90 -14.27
N ASP A 295 -10.86 18.19 -13.35
CA ASP A 295 -11.45 17.03 -12.69
C ASP A 295 -12.28 17.43 -11.46
N THR A 296 -13.59 17.19 -11.55
CA THR A 296 -14.57 17.24 -10.45
C THR A 296 -14.07 16.52 -9.19
N SER A 297 -13.28 15.45 -9.36
CA SER A 297 -12.69 14.66 -8.26
C SER A 297 -11.72 15.45 -7.38
N ASN A 298 -10.88 16.33 -7.94
CA ASN A 298 -9.91 17.11 -7.15
C ASN A 298 -10.62 18.21 -6.34
N ILE A 299 -11.64 18.84 -6.93
CA ILE A 299 -12.45 19.86 -6.25
C ILE A 299 -13.15 19.24 -5.05
N GLU A 300 -13.71 18.05 -5.23
CA GLU A 300 -14.37 17.31 -4.15
C GLU A 300 -13.40 16.92 -3.03
N ARG A 301 -12.18 16.45 -3.35
CA ARG A 301 -11.16 16.17 -2.32
C ARG A 301 -10.77 17.41 -1.54
N LEU A 302 -10.58 18.55 -2.20
CA LEU A 302 -10.26 19.80 -1.51
C LEU A 302 -11.38 20.23 -0.55
N ARG A 303 -12.65 20.08 -0.96
CA ARG A 303 -13.81 20.33 -0.10
C ARG A 303 -13.81 19.40 1.11
N LEU A 304 -13.66 18.09 0.89
CA LEU A 304 -13.59 17.10 1.98
C LEU A 304 -12.42 17.37 2.94
N TRP A 305 -11.27 17.82 2.44
CA TRP A 305 -10.13 18.19 3.31
C TRP A 305 -10.41 19.41 4.16
N GLN A 306 -11.10 20.42 3.62
CA GLN A 306 -11.52 21.60 4.38
C GLN A 306 -12.51 21.20 5.48
N GLU A 307 -13.53 20.41 5.14
CA GLU A 307 -14.53 19.90 6.09
C GLU A 307 -13.88 19.05 7.21
N ALA A 308 -13.00 18.12 6.84
CA ALA A 308 -12.24 17.31 7.79
C ALA A 308 -11.34 18.17 8.68
N THR A 309 -10.66 19.19 8.13
CA THR A 309 -9.79 20.08 8.90
C THR A 309 -10.58 20.87 9.94
N VAL A 310 -11.71 21.47 9.54
CA VAL A 310 -12.60 22.19 10.46
C VAL A 310 -13.10 21.25 11.56
N PHE A 311 -13.46 20.01 11.20
CA PHE A 311 -13.88 19.02 12.18
C PHE A 311 -12.78 18.69 13.19
N VAL A 312 -11.55 18.42 12.73
CA VAL A 312 -10.40 18.12 13.58
C VAL A 312 -10.11 19.26 14.55
N LEU A 313 -10.23 20.51 14.10
CA LEU A 313 -10.03 21.68 14.97
C LEU A 313 -11.10 21.78 16.07
N ASN A 314 -12.34 21.34 15.79
CA ASN A 314 -13.42 21.31 16.78
C ASN A 314 -13.35 20.08 17.72
N ASN A 315 -12.73 18.97 17.28
CA ASN A 315 -12.63 17.72 18.04
C ASN A 315 -11.19 17.17 18.11
N PRO A 316 -10.22 17.96 18.61
CA PRO A 316 -8.80 17.70 18.38
C PRO A 316 -8.24 16.49 19.13
N ILE A 317 -8.82 16.10 20.27
CA ILE A 317 -8.24 15.05 21.12
C ILE A 317 -8.71 13.66 20.69
N PHE A 318 -10.02 13.46 20.60
CA PHE A 318 -10.64 12.14 20.45
C PHE A 318 -11.15 11.87 19.02
N GLY A 319 -11.46 12.91 18.24
CA GLY A 319 -12.17 12.74 16.96
C GLY A 319 -13.59 12.17 17.15
N THR A 320 -14.15 11.56 16.11
CA THR A 320 -15.48 10.92 16.12
C THR A 320 -15.50 9.50 16.69
N GLY A 321 -14.34 8.90 16.92
CA GLY A 321 -14.17 7.46 17.15
C GLY A 321 -13.96 6.69 15.84
N LEU A 322 -13.18 5.59 15.89
CA LEU A 322 -12.75 4.89 14.67
C LEU A 322 -13.94 4.50 13.79
N GLY A 323 -13.87 4.78 12.50
CA GLY A 323 -14.92 4.45 11.54
C GLY A 323 -16.11 5.40 11.47
N ASN A 324 -16.18 6.44 12.28
CA ASN A 324 -17.35 7.30 12.38
C ASN A 324 -17.28 8.58 11.53
N TYR A 325 -16.19 8.81 10.79
CA TYR A 325 -16.09 9.95 9.87
C TYR A 325 -17.25 10.04 8.85
N PRO A 326 -17.71 8.93 8.21
CA PRO A 326 -18.84 8.99 7.28
C PRO A 326 -20.12 9.56 7.90
N LEU A 327 -20.43 9.23 9.16
CA LEU A 327 -21.63 9.70 9.86
C LEU A 327 -21.60 11.20 10.14
N PHE A 328 -20.41 11.79 10.20
CA PHE A 328 -20.26 13.23 10.34
C PHE A 328 -20.55 13.96 9.03
N ILE A 329 -20.05 13.44 7.90
CA ILE A 329 -20.28 14.03 6.57
C ILE A 329 -21.72 13.80 6.09
N LYS A 330 -22.25 12.60 6.32
CA LYS A 330 -23.59 12.19 5.95
C LYS A 330 -24.21 11.39 7.11
N PRO A 331 -25.05 12.00 7.95
CA PRO A 331 -25.69 11.31 9.09
C PRO A 331 -26.53 10.08 8.72
N SER A 332 -26.99 10.01 7.46
CA SER A 332 -27.71 8.86 6.89
C SER A 332 -26.82 7.85 6.16
N ALA A 333 -25.49 7.97 6.28
CA ALA A 333 -24.55 7.06 5.64
C ALA A 333 -24.76 5.62 6.10
N ASP A 334 -24.70 4.68 5.16
CA ASP A 334 -24.56 3.27 5.48
C ASP A 334 -23.09 2.92 5.72
N TYR A 335 -22.83 1.84 6.46
CA TYR A 335 -21.50 1.38 6.83
C TYR A 335 -20.57 1.11 5.64
N ARG A 336 -21.15 0.69 4.51
CA ARG A 336 -20.39 0.33 3.29
C ARG A 336 -20.26 1.47 2.30
N GLU A 337 -20.88 2.62 2.56
CA GLU A 337 -20.76 3.77 1.68
C GLU A 337 -19.32 4.30 1.75
N PRO A 338 -18.60 4.43 0.62
CA PRO A 338 -17.17 4.73 0.60
C PRO A 338 -16.89 6.23 0.83
N ILE A 339 -17.23 6.75 2.01
CA ILE A 339 -17.02 8.15 2.39
C ILE A 339 -15.72 8.28 3.19
N TYR A 340 -14.71 8.91 2.59
CA TYR A 340 -13.39 9.11 3.20
C TYR A 340 -12.87 10.51 2.88
N ALA A 341 -11.96 11.05 3.69
CA ALA A 341 -11.30 12.31 3.34
C ALA A 341 -10.34 12.15 2.15
N HIS A 342 -10.05 10.94 1.68
CA HIS A 342 -9.00 10.66 0.70
C HIS A 342 -7.65 11.26 1.12
N ASN A 343 -7.36 11.17 2.42
CA ASN A 343 -6.12 11.58 3.06
C ASN A 343 -6.04 10.84 4.38
N LEU A 344 -5.11 9.88 4.47
CA LEU A 344 -4.98 9.03 5.64
C LEU A 344 -4.76 9.82 6.94
N TYR A 345 -4.00 10.90 6.87
CA TYR A 345 -3.68 11.70 8.05
C TYR A 345 -4.90 12.46 8.55
N LEU A 346 -5.71 13.02 7.64
CA LEU A 346 -6.97 13.65 8.00
C LEU A 346 -8.01 12.63 8.47
N ASP A 347 -8.05 11.43 7.89
CA ASP A 347 -8.96 10.36 8.35
C ASP A 347 -8.58 9.92 9.77
N ILE A 348 -7.30 9.67 10.05
CA ILE A 348 -6.85 9.31 11.41
C ILE A 348 -7.12 10.47 12.38
N ALA A 349 -6.85 11.72 11.99
CA ALA A 349 -7.13 12.88 12.84
C ALA A 349 -8.62 13.05 13.11
N SER A 350 -9.48 12.83 12.11
CA SER A 350 -10.93 12.97 12.25
C SER A 350 -11.53 11.83 13.07
N GLU A 351 -11.05 10.60 12.91
CA GLU A 351 -11.61 9.43 13.59
C GLU A 351 -10.98 9.16 14.97
N SER A 352 -9.72 9.49 15.18
CA SER A 352 -8.97 9.18 16.41
C SER A 352 -8.31 10.40 17.05
N GLY A 353 -8.58 11.61 16.54
CA GLY A 353 -7.97 12.84 17.01
C GLY A 353 -6.48 12.97 16.70
N LEU A 354 -5.92 14.13 17.06
CA LEU A 354 -4.49 14.41 16.94
C LEU A 354 -3.63 13.48 17.80
N VAL A 355 -4.20 12.89 18.87
CA VAL A 355 -3.52 11.88 19.69
C VAL A 355 -3.30 10.60 18.90
N GLY A 356 -4.34 10.10 18.21
CA GLY A 356 -4.22 8.94 17.33
C GLY A 356 -3.25 9.19 16.17
N LEU A 357 -3.35 10.37 15.56
CA LEU A 357 -2.43 10.79 14.51
C LEU A 357 -0.98 10.85 15.00
N PHE A 358 -0.73 11.41 16.18
CA PHE A 358 0.59 11.47 16.79
C PHE A 358 1.20 10.07 16.97
N PHE A 359 0.43 9.13 17.50
CA PHE A 359 0.93 7.77 17.69
C PHE A 359 1.21 7.05 16.36
N PHE A 360 0.33 7.20 15.38
CA PHE A 360 0.53 6.63 14.04
C PHE A 360 1.76 7.24 13.33
N CYS A 361 1.85 8.57 13.29
CA CYS A 361 2.96 9.27 12.66
C CYS A 361 4.28 8.96 13.36
N GLY A 362 4.30 8.83 14.69
CA GLY A 362 5.49 8.39 15.41
C GLY A 362 5.92 6.99 15.00
N PHE A 363 4.98 6.03 14.91
CA PHE A 363 5.29 4.67 14.46
C PHE A 363 5.88 4.65 13.03
N LEU A 364 5.28 5.39 12.11
CA LEU A 364 5.77 5.55 10.74
C LEU A 364 7.15 6.23 10.70
N PHE A 365 7.32 7.32 11.45
CA PHE A 365 8.55 8.11 11.51
C PHE A 365 9.75 7.28 12.00
N PHE A 366 9.57 6.50 13.08
CA PHE A 366 10.66 5.64 13.57
C PHE A 366 11.00 4.51 12.60
N GLY A 367 10.03 4.00 11.84
CA GLY A 367 10.29 3.09 10.71
C GLY A 367 11.19 3.73 9.65
N VAL A 368 10.81 4.93 9.16
CA VAL A 368 11.57 5.69 8.15
C VAL A 368 12.99 6.02 8.66
N LEU A 369 13.08 6.53 9.88
CA LEU A 369 14.34 6.92 10.50
C LEU A 369 15.29 5.73 10.66
N SER A 370 14.76 4.55 11.05
CA SER A 370 15.57 3.35 11.22
C SER A 370 16.09 2.82 9.89
N ALA A 371 15.27 2.85 8.83
CA ALA A 371 15.71 2.50 7.48
C ALA A 371 16.85 3.40 6.99
N TRP A 372 16.70 4.72 7.18
CA TRP A 372 17.72 5.70 6.81
C TRP A 372 19.03 5.52 7.57
N LYS A 373 18.96 5.35 8.89
CA LYS A 373 20.16 5.14 9.74
C LYS A 373 20.93 3.88 9.34
N ARG A 374 20.21 2.78 9.06
CA ARG A 374 20.84 1.53 8.58
C ARG A 374 21.51 1.72 7.25
N TRP A 375 20.84 2.35 6.28
CA TRP A 375 21.46 2.63 4.99
C TRP A 375 22.71 3.50 5.15
N ARG A 376 22.68 4.54 6.00
CA ARG A 376 23.85 5.39 6.27
C ARG A 376 25.02 4.63 6.93
N SER A 377 24.72 3.60 7.72
CA SER A 377 25.74 2.79 8.40
C SER A 377 26.29 1.68 7.49
N GLU A 378 25.41 0.91 6.86
CA GLU A 378 25.75 -0.33 6.14
C GLU A 378 25.90 -0.13 4.63
N HIS A 379 25.34 0.94 4.07
CA HIS A 379 25.29 1.22 2.63
C HIS A 379 24.64 0.11 1.77
N ASP A 380 23.90 -0.82 2.38
CA ASP A 380 23.12 -1.84 1.64
C ASP A 380 21.88 -1.18 0.98
N VAL A 381 21.77 -1.37 -0.34
CA VAL A 381 20.67 -0.87 -1.17
C VAL A 381 19.29 -1.37 -0.74
N LEU A 382 19.20 -2.49 -0.02
CA LEU A 382 17.94 -3.00 0.52
C LEU A 382 17.38 -2.08 1.61
N TRP A 383 18.23 -1.45 2.42
CA TRP A 383 17.79 -0.48 3.42
C TRP A 383 17.31 0.81 2.78
N LEU A 384 17.99 1.24 1.72
CA LEU A 384 17.56 2.38 0.92
C LEU A 384 16.23 2.12 0.22
N ALA A 385 16.02 0.88 -0.24
CA ALA A 385 14.76 0.44 -0.81
C ALA A 385 13.63 0.52 0.23
N SER A 386 13.84 -0.02 1.44
CA SER A 386 12.87 0.07 2.53
C SER A 386 12.54 1.53 2.90
N PHE A 387 13.56 2.39 2.99
CA PHE A 387 13.40 3.83 3.20
C PHE A 387 12.53 4.46 2.10
N SER A 388 12.89 4.21 0.83
CA SER A 388 12.15 4.69 -0.33
C SER A 388 10.69 4.20 -0.33
N SER A 389 10.43 2.92 -0.07
CA SER A 389 9.07 2.35 0.00
C SER A 389 8.22 3.03 1.08
N LEU A 390 8.80 3.35 2.24
CA LEU A 390 8.09 4.08 3.30
C LEU A 390 7.82 5.55 2.94
N ILE A 391 8.71 6.20 2.17
CA ILE A 391 8.44 7.54 1.61
C ILE A 391 7.30 7.47 0.59
N ILE A 392 7.27 6.46 -0.30
CA ILE A 392 6.17 6.25 -1.25
C ILE A 392 4.85 6.14 -0.50
N PHE A 393 4.79 5.28 0.52
CA PHE A 393 3.60 5.15 1.37
C PHE A 393 3.20 6.50 1.99
N SER A 394 4.17 7.20 2.60
CA SER A 394 3.90 8.45 3.33
C SER A 394 3.35 9.55 2.44
N VAL A 395 3.87 9.67 1.22
CA VAL A 395 3.43 10.69 0.24
C VAL A 395 2.10 10.31 -0.39
N HIS A 396 1.94 9.06 -0.83
CA HIS A 396 0.69 8.61 -1.45
C HIS A 396 -0.47 8.65 -0.43
N ALA A 397 -0.20 8.44 0.86
CA ALA A 397 -1.18 8.54 1.96
C ALA A 397 -1.76 9.96 2.18
N PHE A 398 -1.18 11.01 1.60
CA PHE A 398 -1.83 12.33 1.57
C PHE A 398 -3.05 12.38 0.64
N PHE A 399 -3.15 11.45 -0.30
CA PHE A 399 -4.17 11.47 -1.36
C PHE A 399 -5.14 10.31 -1.28
N GLU A 400 -4.93 9.35 -0.37
CA GLU A 400 -5.71 8.12 -0.26
C GLU A 400 -5.59 7.52 1.15
N THR A 401 -6.49 6.59 1.50
CA THR A 401 -6.61 6.00 2.85
C THR A 401 -6.32 4.49 2.87
N PRO A 402 -5.05 4.05 2.81
CA PRO A 402 -4.69 2.63 2.65
C PRO A 402 -4.72 1.80 3.93
N LEU A 403 -4.92 2.41 5.11
CA LEU A 403 -4.74 1.73 6.40
C LEU A 403 -5.68 0.55 6.62
N PHE A 404 -6.89 0.60 6.06
CA PHE A 404 -7.87 -0.48 6.14
C PHE A 404 -7.85 -1.42 4.93
N SER A 405 -6.76 -1.41 4.16
CA SER A 405 -6.54 -2.36 3.05
C SER A 405 -5.90 -3.66 3.53
N VAL A 406 -6.51 -4.78 3.14
CA VAL A 406 -5.99 -6.14 3.44
C VAL A 406 -4.65 -6.44 2.75
N HIS A 407 -4.27 -5.62 1.76
CA HIS A 407 -3.01 -5.73 1.03
C HIS A 407 -1.95 -4.78 1.60
N ILE A 408 -2.33 -3.52 1.84
CA ILE A 408 -1.36 -2.45 2.13
C ILE A 408 -0.93 -2.44 3.59
N LEU A 409 -1.85 -2.64 4.54
CA LEU A 409 -1.50 -2.67 5.96
C LEU A 409 -0.44 -3.73 6.30
N PRO A 410 -0.61 -5.03 5.98
CA PRO A 410 0.43 -6.02 6.27
C PRO A 410 1.76 -5.74 5.55
N PHE A 411 1.75 -5.15 4.36
CA PHE A 411 2.98 -4.76 3.67
C PHE A 411 3.66 -3.56 4.37
N LEU A 412 2.92 -2.54 4.80
CA LEU A 412 3.46 -1.45 5.61
C LEU A 412 4.10 -1.98 6.90
N LEU A 413 3.42 -2.88 7.62
CA LEU A 413 3.96 -3.49 8.84
C LEU A 413 5.23 -4.30 8.56
N PHE A 414 5.30 -4.98 7.42
CA PHE A 414 6.51 -5.68 6.96
C PHE A 414 7.67 -4.70 6.71
N LEU A 415 7.44 -3.56 6.06
CA LEU A 415 8.47 -2.56 5.78
C LEU A 415 8.98 -1.87 7.06
N ILE A 416 8.09 -1.53 7.99
CA ILE A 416 8.48 -0.95 9.27
C ILE A 416 9.26 -1.98 10.11
N ALA A 417 8.80 -3.25 10.15
CA ALA A 417 9.50 -4.33 10.82
C ALA A 417 10.89 -4.59 10.22
N LEU A 418 11.00 -4.62 8.89
CA LEU A 418 12.26 -4.73 8.16
C LEU A 418 13.23 -3.62 8.59
N SER A 419 12.73 -2.40 8.70
CA SER A 419 13.55 -1.24 9.08
C SER A 419 13.98 -1.27 10.55
N ALA A 420 13.25 -1.98 11.42
CA ALA A 420 13.53 -2.10 12.84
C ALA A 420 14.52 -3.25 13.21
N VAL A 421 14.59 -4.34 12.43
CA VAL A 421 15.74 -5.30 12.22
C VAL A 421 16.80 -5.57 13.29
#